data_AF-A0A3S4KJF0-F1
#
_entry.id   AF-A0A3S4KJF0-F1
#
_cell.length_a   1.000
_cell.length_b   1.000
_cell.length_c   1.000
_cell.angle_alpha   90.00
_cell.angle_beta   90.00
_cell.angle_gamma   90.00
#
_symmetry.space_group_name_H-M   'P 1'
#
loop_
_entity.id
_entity.type
_entity.pdbx_description
1 polymer ?
#
loop_
_entity_poly.entity_id
_entity_poly.type
_entity_poly.pdbx_seq_one_letter_code
_entity_poly.pdbx_strand_id
1 'polypeptide(L)' 'MSLSPYLAFAGNCAEAIAFYQQTLGAELMFKMTFGEMPPPGAGSVRRLPVWPEDGG' A
#
# COMPACT_ATOMS: atom_id res chain seq x y z
N MET A 1 3.77 -3.71 -19.87
CA MET A 1 2.83 -3.94 -18.74
C MET A 1 3.66 -3.95 -17.46
N SER A 2 3.37 -3.08 -16.48
CA SER A 2 4.08 -3.06 -15.19
C SER A 2 3.22 -3.72 -14.12
N LEU A 3 3.82 -4.59 -13.30
CA LEU A 3 3.16 -5.25 -12.19
C LEU A 3 3.52 -4.54 -10.88
N SER A 4 2.53 -4.26 -10.04
CA SER A 4 2.72 -3.71 -8.68
C SER A 4 2.23 -4.75 -7.66
N PRO A 5 3.09 -5.67 -7.19
CA PRO A 5 2.69 -6.73 -6.27
C PRO A 5 2.31 -6.16 -4.89
N TYR A 6 1.30 -6.74 -4.26
CA TYR A 6 0.89 -6.41 -2.89
C TYR A 6 1.40 -7.49 -1.94
N LEU A 7 2.26 -7.11 -0.99
CA LEU A 7 2.88 -8.01 -0.02
C LEU A 7 2.38 -7.66 1.38
N ALA A 8 1.94 -8.67 2.13
CA ALA A 8 1.52 -8.53 3.51
C ALA A 8 2.52 -9.23 4.44
N PHE A 9 2.80 -8.59 5.58
CA PHE A 9 3.74 -9.07 6.59
C PHE A 9 3.08 -9.07 7.97
N ALA A 10 3.58 -9.91 8.88
CA ALA A 10 3.05 -10.05 10.24
C ALA A 10 3.64 -8.98 11.19
N GLY A 11 3.45 -7.70 10.83
CA GLY A 11 3.90 -6.55 11.64
C GLY A 11 5.35 -6.10 11.40
N ASN A 12 6.12 -6.83 10.60
CA ASN A 12 7.54 -6.55 10.31
C ASN A 12 7.78 -5.82 8.97
N CYS A 13 6.81 -5.01 8.49
CA CYS A 13 6.93 -4.27 7.22
C CYS A 13 8.14 -3.33 7.19
N ALA A 14 8.47 -2.68 8.31
CA ALA A 14 9.58 -1.73 8.36
C ALA A 14 10.95 -2.42 8.15
N GLU A 15 11.14 -3.59 8.74
CA GLU A 15 12.35 -4.41 8.57
C GLU A 15 12.45 -4.94 7.14
N ALA A 16 11.33 -5.40 6.56
CA ALA A 16 11.29 -5.86 5.17
C ALA A 16 11.72 -4.75 4.19
N ILE A 17 11.19 -3.52 4.36
CA ILE A 17 11.61 -2.37 3.56
C ILE A 17 13.12 -2.13 3.70
N ALA A 18 13.65 -2.12 4.92
CA ALA A 18 15.08 -1.92 5.16
C ALA A 18 15.94 -2.99 4.48
N PHE A 19 15.54 -4.25 4.58
CA PHE A 19 16.20 -5.37 3.92
C PHE A 19 16.20 -5.21 2.40
N TYR A 20 15.07 -4.84 1.78
CA TYR A 20 15.00 -4.66 0.32
C TYR A 20 15.82 -3.46 -0.18
N GLN A 21 15.85 -2.36 0.57
CA GLN A 21 16.73 -1.24 0.24
C GLN A 21 18.21 -1.68 0.25
N GLN A 22 18.62 -2.45 1.27
CA GLN A 22 20.01 -2.90 1.39
C GLN A 22 20.40 -3.97 0.36
N THR A 23 19.53 -4.95 0.11
CA THR A 23 19.86 -6.11 -0.72
C THR A 23 19.62 -5.89 -2.21
N LEU A 24 18.61 -5.09 -2.55
CA LEU A 24 18.20 -4.85 -3.93
C LEU A 24 18.54 -3.43 -4.41
N GLY A 25 19.03 -2.56 -3.53
CA GLY A 25 19.18 -1.13 -3.84
C GLY A 25 17.83 -0.46 -4.10
N ALA A 26 16.75 -0.98 -3.52
CA ALA A 26 15.40 -0.45 -3.74
C ALA A 26 15.27 0.99 -3.21
N GLU A 27 14.46 1.80 -3.88
CA GLU A 27 14.12 3.16 -3.46
C GLU A 27 12.80 3.16 -2.68
N LEU A 28 12.79 3.77 -1.49
CA LEU A 28 11.57 3.94 -0.70
C LEU A 28 10.77 5.14 -1.22
N MET A 29 9.73 4.86 -2.00
CA MET A 29 8.86 5.91 -2.56
C MET A 29 7.91 6.51 -1.52
N PHE A 30 7.33 5.68 -0.65
CA PHE A 30 6.36 6.10 0.35
C PHE A 30 6.27 5.10 1.50
N LYS A 31 6.09 5.61 2.73
CA LYS A 31 5.84 4.80 3.93
C LYS A 31 4.85 5.53 4.83
N MET A 32 3.90 4.78 5.37
CA MET A 32 2.91 5.29 6.32
C MET A 32 2.63 4.20 7.36
N THR A 33 2.51 4.60 8.62
CA THR A 33 2.05 3.74 9.71
C THR A 33 0.55 3.86 9.88
N PHE A 34 -0.05 2.89 10.57
CA PHE A 34 -1.49 2.93 10.85
C PHE A 34 -1.91 4.19 11.64
N GLY A 35 -1.06 4.68 12.55
CA GLY A 35 -1.34 5.89 13.33
C GLY A 35 -1.28 7.19 12.54
N GLU A 36 -0.66 7.18 11.35
CA GLU A 36 -0.60 8.34 10.45
C GLU A 36 -1.80 8.38 9.49
N MET A 37 -2.64 7.33 9.48
CA MET A 37 -3.77 7.21 8.55
C MET A 37 -4.70 8.43 8.66
N PRO A 38 -5.13 9.05 7.52
CA PRO A 38 -6.07 10.15 7.57
C PRO A 38 -7.37 9.73 8.24
N PRO A 39 -8.09 10.67 8.89
CA PRO A 39 -9.39 10.35 9.46
C PRO A 39 -10.34 9.79 8.38
N PRO A 40 -11.26 8.88 8.75
CA PRO A 40 -12.21 8.32 7.81
C PRO A 40 -12.98 9.45 7.11
N GLY A 41 -12.82 9.54 5.78
CA GLY A 41 -13.42 10.59 4.94
C GLY A 41 -12.49 11.74 4.53
N ALA A 42 -11.30 11.88 5.13
CA ALA A 42 -10.32 12.90 4.72
C ALA A 42 -9.41 12.45 3.56
N GLY A 43 -9.35 11.13 3.30
CA GLY A 43 -8.75 10.61 2.09
C GLY A 43 -9.74 10.72 0.94
N SER A 44 -9.37 11.44 -0.12
CA SER A 44 -9.93 11.16 -1.44
C SER A 44 -9.55 9.72 -1.77
N VAL A 45 -10.42 8.78 -1.39
CA VAL A 45 -10.69 7.64 -2.27
C VAL A 45 -10.92 8.31 -3.61
N ARG A 46 -9.90 8.29 -4.49
CA ARG A 46 -10.12 8.39 -5.92
C ARG A 46 -11.30 7.48 -6.12
N ARG A 47 -12.47 8.09 -6.38
CA ARG A 47 -13.75 7.40 -6.57
C ARG A 47 -13.40 6.12 -7.30
N LEU A 48 -13.27 5.03 -6.55
CA LEU A 48 -13.08 3.75 -7.20
C LEU A 48 -14.33 3.67 -8.05
N PRO A 49 -14.23 3.39 -9.35
CA PRO A 49 -15.45 3.06 -10.08
C PRO A 49 -16.15 2.04 -9.19
N VAL A 50 -17.38 2.34 -8.78
CA VAL A 50 -18.21 1.33 -8.14
C VAL A 50 -18.17 0.19 -9.15
N TRP A 51 -17.56 -0.93 -8.79
CA TRP A 51 -17.64 -2.10 -9.64
C TRP A 51 -19.14 -2.34 -9.78
N PRO A 52 -19.70 -2.35 -11.01
CA PRO A 52 -21.09 -2.72 -11.15
C PRO A 52 -21.21 -4.08 -10.45
N GLU A 53 -22.10 -4.14 -9.47
CA GLU A 53 -22.50 -5.42 -8.89
C GLU A 53 -23.27 -6.14 -10.00
N ASP A 54 -22.52 -6.84 -10.85
CA ASP A 54 -23.05 -7.71 -11.87
C ASP A 54 -23.83 -8.84 -11.18
N GLY A 55 -25.15 -8.68 -11.16
CA GLY A 55 -26.09 -9.80 -11.20
C GLY A 55 -26.85 -10.09 -9.91
N GLY A 56 -28.13 -9.69 -9.92
CA GLY A 56 -29.19 -10.10 -8.99
C GLY A 56 -30.51 -9.44 -9.32
#